data_AF-A0A7C7A3P8-F1
#
_entry.id   AF-A0A7C7A3P8-F1
#
_cell.length_a   1.000
_cell.length_b   1.000
_cell.length_c   1.000
_cell.angle_alpha   90.00
_cell.angle_beta   90.00
_cell.angle_gamma   90.00
#
_symmetry.space_group_name_H-M   'P 1'
#
loop_
_entity.id
_entity.type
_entity.pdbx_description
1 polymer ?
#
loop_
_entity_poly.entity_id
_entity_poly.type
_entity_poly.pdbx_seq_one_letter_code
_entity_poly.pdbx_strand_id
1 'polypeptide(L)'
;EALGSPLMKAYQKRQPFNMNNHRPCPLIDNPDMMVEIVQESGAYPTQLNPDETPEEFADKLNDYSGKWGQIADEKWAKNTCNVK
;
A
#
# COMPACT_ATOMS: atom_id res chain seq x y z
N GLU A 1 13.00 19.87 0.23
CA GLU A 1 14.00 18.81 0.04
C GLU A 1 13.49 17.41 0.38
N ALA A 2 12.90 17.16 1.56
CA ALA A 2 12.40 15.83 1.98
C ALA A 2 11.39 15.15 1.02
N LEU A 3 10.42 15.91 0.48
CA LEU A 3 9.44 15.40 -0.50
C LEU A 3 10.07 14.99 -1.85
N GLY A 4 11.31 15.39 -2.11
CA GLY A 4 12.07 15.00 -3.31
C GLY A 4 12.94 13.75 -3.14
N SER A 5 12.91 13.13 -1.96
CA SER A 5 13.65 11.89 -1.67
C SER A 5 13.22 10.73 -2.57
N PRO A 6 14.09 9.72 -2.79
CA PRO A 6 13.75 8.53 -3.58
C PRO A 6 12.47 7.84 -3.08
N LEU A 7 12.30 7.73 -1.76
CA LEU A 7 11.11 7.17 -1.13
C LEU A 7 9.85 7.94 -1.52
N MET A 8 9.83 9.26 -1.31
CA MET A 8 8.65 10.08 -1.60
C MET A 8 8.31 10.12 -3.09
N LYS A 9 9.32 10.09 -3.97
CA LYS A 9 9.13 9.96 -5.43
C LYS A 9 8.54 8.61 -5.82
N ALA A 10 8.99 7.51 -5.21
CA ALA A 10 8.46 6.17 -5.45
C ALA A 10 6.99 6.05 -5.00
N TYR A 11 6.61 6.69 -3.89
CA TYR A 11 5.21 6.84 -3.49
C TYR A 11 4.42 7.66 -4.52
N GLN A 12 4.92 8.83 -4.92
CA GLN A 12 4.23 9.73 -5.86
C GLN A 12 3.96 9.05 -7.22
N LYS A 13 4.95 8.32 -7.75
CA LYS A 13 4.88 7.61 -9.04
C LYS A 13 3.73 6.60 -9.12
N ARG A 14 3.32 6.04 -7.98
CA ARG A 14 2.32 4.97 -7.87
C ARG A 14 0.95 5.45 -7.40
N GLN A 15 0.76 6.75 -7.17
CA GLN A 15 -0.56 7.26 -6.81
C GLN A 15 -1.47 7.36 -8.04
N PRO A 16 -2.74 6.93 -7.95
CA PRO A 16 -3.36 6.24 -6.81
C PRO A 16 -2.92 4.76 -6.71
N PHE A 17 -2.68 4.27 -5.49
CA PHE A 17 -2.27 2.88 -5.24
C PHE A 17 -3.38 1.86 -5.51
N ASN A 18 -4.63 2.31 -5.43
CA ASN A 18 -5.81 1.56 -5.81
C ASN A 18 -6.89 2.52 -6.31
N MET A 19 -7.67 2.11 -7.31
CA MET A 19 -8.78 2.91 -7.83
C MET A 19 -9.99 2.95 -6.89
N ASN A 20 -10.10 1.98 -5.99
CA ASN A 20 -11.03 2.02 -4.88
C ASN A 20 -10.44 2.88 -3.76
N ASN A 21 -11.01 4.06 -3.52
CA ASN A 21 -10.48 4.98 -2.48
C ASN A 21 -10.68 4.47 -1.04
N HIS A 22 -11.38 3.35 -0.83
CA HIS A 22 -11.37 2.63 0.46
C HIS A 22 -10.11 1.76 0.66
N ARG A 23 -9.24 1.65 -0.35
CA ARG A 23 -7.99 0.87 -0.34
C ARG A 23 -6.76 1.74 -0.65
N PRO A 24 -6.61 2.94 -0.05
CA PRO A 24 -5.61 3.91 -0.48
C PRO A 24 -4.19 3.58 -0.01
N CYS A 25 -4.02 2.70 0.98
CA CYS A 25 -2.74 2.50 1.65
C CYS A 25 -1.87 1.49 0.87
N PRO A 26 -0.65 1.87 0.44
CA PRO A 26 0.28 0.94 -0.20
C PRO A 26 0.93 -0.05 0.78
N LEU A 27 0.76 0.15 2.09
CA LEU A 27 1.28 -0.74 3.12
C LEU A 27 0.26 -1.80 3.51
N ILE A 28 -0.95 -1.38 3.84
CA ILE A 28 -1.98 -2.24 4.43
C ILE A 28 -2.92 -2.82 3.35
N ASP A 29 -3.36 -1.99 2.39
CA ASP A 29 -4.38 -2.38 1.42
C ASP A 29 -3.79 -2.96 0.13
N ASN A 30 -2.54 -2.61 -0.18
CA ASN A 30 -1.83 -3.07 -1.37
C ASN A 30 -0.37 -3.43 -1.02
N PRO A 31 -0.12 -4.44 -0.15
CA PRO A 31 1.21 -4.70 0.45
C PRO A 31 2.36 -4.85 -0.55
N ASP A 32 2.08 -5.41 -1.74
CA ASP A 32 3.05 -5.54 -2.83
C ASP A 32 3.62 -4.18 -3.27
N MET A 33 2.80 -3.12 -3.24
CA MET A 33 3.24 -1.76 -3.58
C MET A 33 4.29 -1.25 -2.60
N MET A 34 4.17 -1.59 -1.30
CA MET A 34 5.19 -1.24 -0.32
C MET A 34 6.51 -1.93 -0.62
N VAL A 35 6.48 -3.23 -0.95
CA VAL A 35 7.69 -3.99 -1.31
C VAL A 35 8.40 -3.33 -2.49
N GLU A 36 7.66 -3.02 -3.56
CA GLU A 36 8.23 -2.33 -4.72
C GLU A 36 8.82 -0.95 -4.38
N ILE A 37 8.12 -0.18 -3.54
CA ILE A 37 8.59 1.16 -3.12
C ILE A 37 9.89 1.05 -2.33
N VAL A 38 9.98 0.09 -1.39
CA VAL A 38 11.18 -0.12 -0.57
C VAL A 38 12.36 -0.53 -1.46
N GLN A 39 12.14 -1.49 -2.37
CA GLN A 39 13.16 -1.94 -3.31
C GLN A 39 13.61 -0.82 -4.27
N GLU A 40 12.68 -0.06 -4.87
CA GLU A 40 13.01 1.03 -5.82
C GLU A 40 13.75 2.18 -5.12
N SER A 41 13.36 2.51 -3.89
CA SER A 41 13.92 3.66 -3.17
C SER A 41 15.20 3.35 -2.39
N GLY A 42 15.51 2.07 -2.17
CA GLY A 42 16.59 1.64 -1.27
C GLY A 42 16.31 1.99 0.19
N ALA A 43 15.04 2.13 0.57
CA ALA A 43 14.67 2.42 1.96
C ALA A 43 15.05 1.25 2.87
N TYR A 44 15.39 1.56 4.11
CA TYR A 44 15.74 0.58 5.13
C TYR A 44 15.04 0.91 6.44
N PRO A 45 14.73 -0.10 7.27
CA PRO A 45 14.09 0.11 8.56
C PRO A 45 15.03 0.88 9.50
N THR A 46 14.48 1.84 10.22
CA THR A 46 15.21 2.63 11.23
C THR A 46 15.05 2.08 12.65
N GLN A 47 14.30 0.98 12.81
CA GLN A 47 14.16 0.27 14.08
C GLN A 47 15.48 -0.42 14.46
N LEU A 48 15.76 -0.49 15.76
CA LEU A 48 17.03 -1.01 16.29
C LEU A 48 17.32 -2.47 15.90
N ASN A 49 16.26 -3.30 15.83
CA ASN A 49 16.33 -4.70 15.43
C ASN A 49 15.24 -4.95 14.39
N PRO A 50 15.55 -4.80 13.09
CA PRO A 50 14.62 -5.19 12.04
C PRO A 50 14.67 -6.72 11.92
N ASP A 51 13.63 -7.38 12.40
CA ASP A 51 13.54 -8.84 12.45
C ASP A 51 12.82 -9.43 11.23
N GLU A 52 12.47 -8.61 10.23
CA GLU A 52 11.77 -9.05 9.03
C GLU A 52 12.10 -8.21 7.79
N THR A 53 12.02 -8.86 6.64
CA THR A 53 12.12 -8.27 5.31
C THR A 53 10.80 -7.61 4.88
N PRO A 54 10.82 -6.67 3.91
CA PRO A 54 9.59 -6.10 3.34
C PRO A 54 8.63 -7.17 2.81
N GLU A 55 9.15 -8.24 2.22
CA GLU A 55 8.38 -9.36 1.68
C GLU A 55 7.70 -10.16 2.80
N GLU A 56 8.42 -10.51 3.87
CA GLU A 56 7.85 -11.20 5.04
C GLU A 56 6.76 -10.36 5.73
N PHE A 57 6.95 -9.04 5.79
CA PHE A 57 5.94 -8.13 6.32
C PHE A 57 4.70 -8.07 5.44
N ALA A 58 4.88 -7.98 4.11
CA ALA A 58 3.77 -7.98 3.15
C ALA A 58 2.95 -9.28 3.21
N ASP A 59 3.63 -10.43 3.31
CA ASP A 59 2.99 -11.73 3.42
C ASP A 59 2.06 -11.84 4.64
N LYS A 60 2.46 -11.27 5.79
CA LYS A 60 1.61 -11.22 6.98
C LYS A 60 0.34 -10.38 6.78
N LEU A 61 0.38 -9.40 5.88
CA LEU A 61 -0.74 -8.52 5.59
C LEU A 61 -1.66 -9.02 4.48
N ASN A 62 -1.24 -9.99 3.67
CA ASN A 62 -2.00 -10.47 2.51
C ASN A 62 -3.41 -10.96 2.87
N ASP A 63 -3.56 -11.75 3.95
CA ASP A 63 -4.88 -12.23 4.40
C ASP A 63 -5.77 -11.07 4.87
N TYR A 64 -5.22 -10.15 5.66
CA TYR A 64 -5.96 -8.97 6.14
C TYR A 64 -6.39 -8.07 4.97
N SER A 65 -5.46 -7.76 4.06
CA SER A 65 -5.71 -6.96 2.86
C SER A 65 -6.78 -7.59 1.99
N GLY A 66 -6.73 -8.91 1.77
CA GLY A 66 -7.72 -9.63 0.98
C GLY A 66 -9.13 -9.56 1.59
N LYS A 67 -9.25 -9.79 2.91
CA LYS A 67 -10.52 -9.67 3.64
C LYS A 67 -11.09 -8.26 3.58
N TRP A 68 -10.24 -7.25 3.78
CA TRP A 68 -10.65 -5.85 3.65
C TRP A 68 -11.06 -5.52 2.22
N GLY A 69 -10.30 -5.97 1.22
CA GLY A 69 -10.55 -5.76 -0.19
C GLY A 69 -11.95 -6.16 -0.60
N GLN A 70 -12.42 -7.33 -0.17
CA GLN A 70 -13.78 -7.80 -0.43
C GLN A 70 -14.86 -6.83 0.08
N ILE A 71 -14.73 -6.39 1.34
CA ILE A 71 -15.68 -5.46 1.98
C ILE A 71 -15.61 -4.08 1.32
N ALA A 72 -14.40 -3.61 1.04
CA ALA A 72 -14.13 -2.32 0.44
C ALA A 72 -14.70 -2.23 -0.97
N ASP A 73 -14.52 -3.29 -1.78
CA ASP A 73 -15.00 -3.36 -3.16
C ASP A 73 -16.54 -3.42 -3.20
N GLU A 74 -17.17 -4.17 -2.29
CA GLU A 74 -18.64 -4.20 -2.15
C GLU A 74 -19.21 -2.80 -1.81
N LYS A 75 -18.60 -2.11 -0.83
CA LYS A 75 -19.03 -0.76 -0.45
C LYS A 75 -18.78 0.26 -1.56
N TRP A 76 -17.65 0.15 -2.24
CA TRP A 76 -17.30 1.05 -3.35
C TRP A 76 -18.31 0.94 -4.47
N ALA A 77 -18.64 -0.29 -4.90
CA ALA A 77 -19.63 -0.55 -5.94
C ALA A 77 -21.01 0.05 -5.61
N LYS A 78 -21.45 -0.03 -4.34
CA LYS A 78 -22.71 0.57 -3.89
C LYS A 78 -22.68 2.10 -3.99
N ASN A 79 -21.58 2.72 -3.58
CA ASN A 79 -21.42 4.18 -3.63
C ASN A 79 -21.35 4.70 -5.07
N THR A 80 -20.62 4.01 -5.96
CA THR A 80 -20.50 4.41 -7.36
C THR A 80 -21.76 4.10 -8.18
N CYS A 81 -22.56 3.09 -7.82
CA CYS A 81 -23.83 2.80 -8.49
C CYS A 81 -24.94 3.79 -8.14
N ASN A 82 -24.83 4.48 -6.99
CA ASN A 82 -25.78 5.52 -6.56
C ASN A 82 -25.49 6.91 -7.16
N VAL A 83 -24.44 7.04 -7.97
CA VAL A 83 -24.20 8.24 -8.79
C VAL A 83 -24.80 7.97 -10.18
N LYS A 84 -26.11 8.17 -10.30
CA LYS A 84 -26.81 8.36 -11.58
C LYS A 84 -27.31 9.78 -11.67
#